data_AF-A0A7C2D190-F1
#
_entry.id   AF-A0A7C2D190-F1
#
_cell.length_a   1.000
_cell.length_b   1.000
_cell.length_c   1.000
_cell.angle_alpha   90.00
_cell.angle_beta   90.00
_cell.angle_gamma   90.00
#
_symmetry.space_group_name_H-M   'P 1'
#
loop_
_entity.id
_entity.type
_entity.pdbx_description
1 polymer ?
#
loop_
_entity_poly.entity_id
_entity_poly.type
_entity_poly.pdbx_seq_one_letter_code
_entity_poly.pdbx_strand_id
1 'polypeptide(L)'
;MYDRTSGYCHICGKKLSFKNYGRYGERGAWHVEHSRPRAKGGTNHGNNLYAACIDCNIEKSTMSTRTARGWHGRRKAPLSRSRRIEAKRSAAVAWGILGAAVGALAGLWGVVAGALIGAKLGHETDPDER
;
A
#
# COMPACT_ATOMS: atom_id res chain seq x y z
N MET A 1 -2.28 5.57 12.72
CA MET A 1 -2.17 4.15 12.30
C MET A 1 -2.63 3.97 10.85
N TYR A 2 -3.85 4.41 10.50
CA TYR A 2 -4.40 4.34 9.13
C TYR A 2 -3.48 4.91 8.03
N ASP A 3 -2.91 6.09 8.24
CA ASP A 3 -2.02 6.73 7.24
C ASP A 3 -0.65 6.06 7.08
N ARG A 4 -0.23 5.24 8.07
CA ARG A 4 1.05 4.52 8.00
C ARG A 4 1.07 3.47 6.88
N THR A 5 -0.11 3.05 6.44
CA THR A 5 -0.30 2.09 5.35
C THR A 5 -1.21 2.65 4.27
N SER A 6 -1.34 3.98 4.17
CA SER A 6 -2.18 4.65 3.16
C SER A 6 -3.65 4.18 3.16
N GLY A 7 -4.16 3.78 4.32
CA GLY A 7 -5.51 3.22 4.44
C GLY A 7 -5.67 1.82 3.85
N TYR A 8 -4.61 1.00 3.86
CA TYR A 8 -4.67 -0.41 3.49
C TYR A 8 -4.36 -1.29 4.70
N CYS A 9 -4.93 -2.49 4.73
CA CYS A 9 -4.61 -3.48 5.75
C CYS A 9 -3.14 -3.87 5.63
N HIS A 10 -2.40 -3.77 6.73
CA HIS A 10 -0.97 -4.05 6.73
C HIS A 10 -0.62 -5.56 6.61
N ILE A 11 -1.63 -6.44 6.71
CA ILE A 11 -1.52 -7.90 6.57
C ILE A 11 -1.88 -8.32 5.15
N CYS A 12 -3.14 -8.11 4.72
CA CYS A 12 -3.64 -8.59 3.43
C CYS A 12 -3.56 -7.57 2.28
N GLY A 13 -3.31 -6.28 2.58
CA GLY A 13 -3.22 -5.23 1.56
C GLY A 13 -4.56 -4.73 1.02
N LYS A 14 -5.72 -5.20 1.53
CA LYS A 14 -7.04 -4.67 1.12
C LYS A 14 -7.26 -3.23 1.56
N LYS A 15 -8.01 -2.44 0.78
CA LYS A 15 -8.36 -1.06 1.11
C LYS A 15 -9.30 -1.01 2.32
N LEU A 16 -8.99 -0.12 3.25
CA LEU A 16 -9.77 0.15 4.45
C LEU A 16 -10.54 1.45 4.31
N SER A 17 -11.69 1.53 4.96
CA SER A 17 -12.50 2.74 5.06
C SER A 17 -12.20 3.43 6.38
N PHE A 18 -11.68 4.66 6.33
CA PHE A 18 -11.32 5.41 7.54
C PHE A 18 -12.49 5.48 8.55
N LYS A 19 -13.71 5.74 8.05
CA LYS A 19 -14.94 5.82 8.84
C LYS A 19 -15.43 4.49 9.44
N ASN A 20 -14.93 3.35 8.96
CA ASN A 20 -15.34 2.02 9.42
C ASN A 20 -14.40 1.44 10.48
N TYR A 21 -13.68 2.29 11.21
CA TYR A 21 -12.97 1.86 12.41
C TYR A 21 -13.96 1.31 13.44
N GLY A 22 -13.70 0.11 13.99
CA GLY A 22 -14.59 -0.47 15.01
C GLY A 22 -15.82 -1.21 14.47
N ARG A 23 -16.17 -1.04 13.19
CA ARG A 23 -17.46 -1.48 12.65
C ARG A 23 -17.39 -2.91 12.07
N TYR A 24 -17.41 -3.92 12.93
CA TYR A 24 -17.36 -5.33 12.50
C TYR A 24 -18.45 -5.65 11.46
N GLY A 25 -18.09 -6.42 10.43
CA GLY A 25 -18.97 -6.78 9.30
C GLY A 25 -19.05 -5.74 8.16
N GLU A 26 -18.63 -4.48 8.38
CA GLU A 26 -18.66 -3.46 7.34
C GLU A 26 -17.54 -3.61 6.31
N ARG A 27 -17.80 -3.23 5.05
CA ARG A 27 -16.77 -3.25 4.01
C ARG A 27 -15.62 -2.30 4.38
N GLY A 28 -14.40 -2.84 4.42
CA GLY A 28 -13.22 -2.06 4.79
C GLY A 28 -13.14 -1.71 6.27
N ALA A 29 -13.88 -2.44 7.13
CA ALA A 29 -13.76 -2.33 8.57
C ALA A 29 -12.36 -2.73 9.06
N TRP A 30 -11.91 -2.07 10.13
CA TRP A 30 -10.55 -2.27 10.63
C TRP A 30 -10.40 -1.91 12.11
N HIS A 31 -9.37 -2.49 12.71
CA HIS A 31 -8.91 -2.20 14.07
C HIS A 31 -7.40 -1.89 14.08
N VAL A 32 -6.94 -1.37 15.23
CA VAL A 32 -5.51 -1.30 15.53
C VAL A 32 -5.00 -2.70 15.82
N GLU A 33 -3.89 -3.05 15.18
CA GLU A 33 -3.21 -4.34 15.30
C GLU A 33 -1.76 -4.14 15.77
N HIS A 34 -1.27 -5.05 16.60
CA HIS A 34 0.11 -5.08 17.08
C HIS A 34 1.01 -5.99 16.24
N SER A 35 1.94 -5.39 15.48
CA SER A 35 2.86 -6.12 14.60
C SER A 35 3.65 -7.21 15.35
N ARG A 36 4.10 -6.91 16.56
CA ARG A 36 4.49 -7.89 17.57
C ARG A 36 3.32 -8.03 18.56
N PRO A 37 2.67 -9.20 18.68
CA PRO A 37 1.56 -9.40 19.61
C PRO A 37 1.95 -9.07 21.06
N ARG A 38 1.00 -8.52 21.85
CA ARG A 38 1.22 -8.23 23.28
C ARG A 38 1.65 -9.46 24.07
N ALA A 39 1.03 -10.63 23.80
CA ALA A 39 1.39 -11.90 24.41
C ALA A 39 2.85 -12.33 24.15
N LYS A 40 3.53 -11.73 23.16
CA LYS A 40 4.93 -11.98 22.81
C LYS A 40 5.83 -10.79 23.12
N GLY A 41 5.42 -9.89 24.01
CA GLY A 41 6.18 -8.69 24.41
C GLY A 41 6.01 -7.48 23.49
N GLY A 42 4.93 -7.43 22.71
CA GLY A 42 4.54 -6.25 21.94
C GLY A 42 4.10 -5.07 22.82
N THR A 43 4.41 -3.85 22.39
CA THR A 43 4.10 -2.60 23.10
C THR A 43 3.01 -1.80 22.38
N ASN A 44 2.43 -0.81 23.07
CA ASN A 44 1.50 0.16 22.50
C ASN A 44 2.22 1.35 21.81
N HIS A 45 3.52 1.25 21.58
CA HIS A 45 4.26 2.29 20.87
C HIS A 45 3.82 2.36 19.41
N GLY A 46 3.74 3.58 18.88
CA GLY A 46 3.24 3.83 17.53
C GLY A 46 3.94 3.05 16.42
N ASN A 47 5.21 2.66 16.61
CA ASN A 47 5.97 1.83 15.66
C ASN A 47 5.47 0.38 15.56
N ASN A 48 4.87 -0.15 16.64
CA ASN A 48 4.28 -1.49 16.70
C ASN A 48 2.81 -1.55 16.26
N LEU A 49 2.16 -0.40 16.08
CA LEU A 49 0.72 -0.31 15.78
C LEU A 49 0.43 -0.06 14.30
N TYR A 50 -0.41 -0.90 13.71
CA TYR A 50 -0.85 -0.81 12.32
C TYR A 50 -2.38 -0.87 12.20
N ALA A 51 -2.90 -0.47 11.04
CA ALA A 51 -4.28 -0.74 10.67
C ALA A 51 -4.39 -2.13 10.02
N ALA A 52 -5.35 -2.93 10.46
CA ALA A 52 -5.65 -4.23 9.86
C ALA A 52 -7.15 -4.44 9.75
N CYS A 53 -7.59 -5.19 8.73
CA CYS A 53 -8.93 -5.76 8.71
C CYS A 53 -9.20 -6.47 10.03
N ILE A 54 -10.45 -6.41 10.52
CA ILE A 54 -10.79 -7.03 11.81
C ILE A 54 -10.54 -8.54 11.74
N ASP A 55 -10.95 -9.19 10.65
CA ASP A 55 -10.74 -10.63 10.46
C ASP A 55 -9.25 -11.00 10.41
N CYS A 56 -8.44 -10.27 9.64
CA CYS A 56 -6.98 -10.51 9.60
C CYS A 56 -6.31 -10.35 10.97
N ASN A 57 -6.79 -9.41 11.80
CA ASN A 57 -6.27 -9.22 13.16
C ASN A 57 -6.64 -10.40 14.06
N ILE A 58 -7.91 -10.84 14.03
CA ILE A 58 -8.40 -11.99 14.78
C ILE A 58 -7.67 -13.27 14.37
N GLU A 59 -7.59 -13.55 13.07
CA GLU A 59 -6.94 -14.72 12.50
C GLU A 59 -5.44 -14.75 12.82
N LYS A 60 -4.76 -13.60 12.75
CA LYS A 60 -3.36 -13.50 13.16
C LYS A 60 -3.19 -13.87 14.63
N SER A 61 -4.07 -13.41 15.51
CA SER A 61 -3.98 -13.67 16.96
C SER A 61 -2.55 -13.40 17.50
N THR A 62 -1.86 -14.42 18.01
CA THR A 62 -0.48 -14.33 18.52
C THR A 62 0.59 -14.73 17.49
N MET A 63 0.22 -14.99 16.24
CA MET A 63 1.17 -15.29 15.16
C MET A 63 2.00 -14.05 14.81
N SER A 64 3.15 -14.30 14.19
CA SER A 64 4.01 -13.21 13.72
C SER A 64 3.37 -12.50 12.53
N THR A 65 3.61 -11.20 12.39
CA THR A 65 3.14 -10.43 11.21
C THR A 65 3.72 -10.97 9.91
N ARG A 66 4.94 -11.52 9.94
CA ARG A 66 5.54 -12.18 8.77
C ARG A 66 4.71 -13.37 8.31
N THR A 67 4.29 -14.22 9.25
CA THR A 67 3.43 -15.38 8.97
C THR A 67 2.08 -14.92 8.43
N ALA A 68 1.42 -13.98 9.10
CA ALA A 68 0.10 -13.51 8.69
C ALA A 68 0.08 -12.86 7.31
N ARG A 69 1.11 -12.08 6.97
CA ARG A 69 1.28 -11.56 5.60
C ARG A 69 1.51 -12.68 4.57
N GLY A 70 2.25 -13.72 4.95
CA GLY A 70 2.50 -14.89 4.13
C GLY A 70 1.23 -15.61 3.67
N TRP A 71 0.20 -15.66 4.51
CA TRP A 71 -1.13 -16.21 4.14
C TRP A 71 -1.79 -15.46 2.97
N HIS A 72 -1.40 -14.21 2.72
CA HIS A 72 -1.88 -13.39 1.62
C HIS A 72 -0.80 -13.14 0.56
N GLY A 73 0.29 -13.93 0.54
CA GLY A 73 1.38 -13.77 -0.42
C GLY A 73 2.20 -12.50 -0.26
N ARG A 74 2.14 -11.85 0.91
CA ARG A 74 2.82 -10.57 1.16
C ARG A 74 4.05 -10.75 2.05
N ARG A 75 5.07 -9.91 1.81
CA ARG A 75 6.30 -9.87 2.63
C ARG A 75 6.41 -8.61 3.50
N LYS A 76 5.79 -7.50 3.07
CA LYS A 76 5.91 -6.17 3.68
C LYS A 76 4.56 -5.47 3.83
N ALA A 77 4.50 -4.49 4.74
CA ALA A 77 3.35 -3.60 4.87
C ALA A 77 3.22 -2.71 3.62
N PRO A 78 2.00 -2.27 3.29
CA PRO A 78 1.79 -1.18 2.34
C PRO A 78 2.53 0.09 2.74
N LEU A 79 2.97 0.88 1.76
CA LEU A 79 3.67 2.13 1.99
C LEU A 79 2.82 3.15 2.76
N SER A 80 3.49 4.00 3.55
CA SER A 80 2.86 5.18 4.15
C SER A 80 2.41 6.17 3.08
N ARG A 81 1.48 7.06 3.43
CA ARG A 81 0.91 8.03 2.49
C ARG A 81 1.97 8.84 1.74
N SER A 82 2.96 9.38 2.46
CA SER A 82 4.06 10.15 1.87
C SER A 82 4.92 9.31 0.91
N ARG A 83 5.34 8.12 1.36
CA ARG A 83 6.16 7.20 0.54
C ARG A 83 5.41 6.70 -0.69
N ARG A 84 4.09 6.50 -0.59
CA ARG A 84 3.25 6.11 -1.74
C ARG A 84 3.14 7.24 -2.76
N ILE A 85 2.96 8.49 -2.32
CA ILE A 85 2.94 9.66 -3.21
C ILE A 85 4.29 9.81 -3.91
N GLU A 86 5.40 9.69 -3.16
CA GLU A 86 6.76 9.73 -3.71
C GLU A 86 6.96 8.62 -4.76
N ALA A 87 6.62 7.37 -4.43
CA ALA A 87 6.75 6.24 -5.34
C ALA A 87 5.94 6.43 -6.63
N LYS A 88 4.70 6.95 -6.54
CA LYS A 88 3.86 7.25 -7.71
C LYS A 88 4.44 8.38 -8.57
N ARG A 89 5.01 9.43 -7.96
CA ARG A 89 5.68 10.51 -8.68
C ARG A 89 6.92 10.01 -9.40
N SER A 90 7.78 9.27 -8.71
CA SER A 90 8.99 8.69 -9.32
C SER A 90 8.66 7.73 -10.45
N ALA A 91 7.61 6.92 -10.30
CA ALA A 91 7.11 6.06 -11.37
C ALA A 91 6.58 6.88 -12.55
N ALA A 92 5.76 7.90 -12.32
CA ALA A 92 5.24 8.77 -13.38
C ALA A 92 6.38 9.45 -14.17
N VAL A 93 7.42 9.93 -13.50
CA VAL A 93 8.59 10.52 -14.16
C VAL A 93 9.34 9.48 -14.99
N ALA A 94 9.66 8.32 -14.41
CA ALA A 94 10.40 7.27 -15.11
C ALA A 94 9.66 6.77 -16.36
N TRP A 95 8.37 6.48 -16.23
CA TRP A 95 7.54 6.05 -17.35
C TRP A 95 7.28 7.17 -18.36
N GLY A 96 7.20 8.43 -17.93
CA GLY A 96 7.11 9.58 -18.82
C GLY A 96 8.37 9.73 -19.69
N ILE A 97 9.56 9.58 -19.12
CA ILE A 97 10.82 9.59 -19.87
C ILE A 97 10.86 8.43 -20.88
N LEU A 98 10.49 7.22 -20.46
CA LEU A 98 10.44 6.07 -21.34
C LEU A 98 9.43 6.26 -22.49
N GLY A 99 8.25 6.77 -22.16
CA GLY A 99 7.20 7.07 -23.14
C GLY A 99 7.62 8.14 -24.15
N ALA A 100 8.31 9.18 -23.70
CA ALA A 100 8.88 10.21 -24.56
C ALA A 100 9.91 9.62 -25.55
N ALA A 101 10.79 8.75 -25.07
CA ALA A 101 11.81 8.10 -25.88
C ALA A 101 11.20 7.21 -26.98
N VAL A 102 10.16 6.43 -26.64
CA VAL A 102 9.42 5.63 -27.65
C VAL A 102 8.64 6.55 -28.60
N GLY A 103 8.00 7.60 -28.08
CA GLY A 103 7.23 8.56 -28.85
C GLY A 103 8.06 9.34 -29.89
N ALA A 104 9.36 9.50 -29.67
CA ALA A 104 10.27 10.17 -30.60
C ALA A 104 10.29 9.54 -32.00
N LEU A 105 9.96 8.25 -32.13
CA LEU A 105 9.81 7.56 -33.42
C LEU A 105 8.70 8.15 -34.31
N ALA A 106 7.74 8.88 -33.71
CA ALA A 106 6.63 9.54 -34.40
C ALA A 106 6.78 11.08 -34.43
N GLY A 107 7.98 11.61 -34.17
CA GLY A 107 8.27 13.04 -34.18
C GLY A 107 7.83 13.80 -32.93
N LEU A 108 7.80 15.13 -33.00
CA LEU A 108 7.63 16.01 -31.83
C LEU A 108 6.31 15.77 -31.07
N TRP A 109 5.20 15.63 -31.79
CA TRP A 109 3.90 15.34 -31.17
C TRP A 109 3.86 13.94 -30.56
N GLY A 110 4.60 12.98 -31.15
CA GLY A 110 4.80 11.65 -30.59
C GLY A 110 5.51 11.68 -29.23
N VAL A 111 6.54 12.52 -29.08
CA VAL A 111 7.23 12.72 -27.79
C VAL A 111 6.26 13.21 -26.71
N VAL A 112 5.45 14.24 -27.02
CA VAL A 112 4.49 14.80 -26.07
C VAL A 112 3.44 13.76 -25.68
N ALA A 113 2.82 13.10 -26.65
CA ALA A 113 1.81 12.07 -26.40
C ALA A 113 2.38 10.88 -25.61
N GLY A 114 3.55 10.39 -26.01
CA GLY A 114 4.25 9.29 -25.35
C GLY A 114 4.61 9.62 -23.90
N ALA A 115 5.10 10.83 -23.63
CA ALA A 115 5.41 11.28 -22.28
C ALA A 115 4.17 11.31 -21.37
N LEU A 116 3.05 11.85 -21.85
CA LEU A 116 1.80 11.94 -21.09
C LEU A 116 1.21 10.56 -20.80
N ILE A 117 1.16 9.67 -21.81
CA ILE A 117 0.67 8.29 -21.65
C ILE A 117 1.56 7.54 -20.66
N GLY A 118 2.89 7.62 -20.83
CA GLY A 118 3.86 7.00 -19.93
C GLY A 118 3.68 7.49 -18.49
N ALA A 119 3.60 8.79 -18.27
CA ALA A 119 3.42 9.35 -16.93
C ALA A 119 2.11 8.89 -16.26
N LYS A 120 1.01 8.82 -17.01
CA LYS A 120 -0.27 8.31 -16.51
C LYS A 120 -0.17 6.84 -16.09
N LEU A 121 0.39 5.99 -16.95
CA LEU A 121 0.61 4.56 -16.64
C LEU A 121 1.48 4.37 -15.40
N GLY A 122 2.57 5.14 -15.30
CA GLY A 122 3.44 5.13 -14.13
C GLY A 122 2.73 5.57 -12.84
N HIS A 123 1.87 6.58 -12.90
CA HIS A 123 1.11 7.05 -11.74
C HIS A 123 0.02 6.06 -11.27
N GLU A 124 -0.58 5.32 -12.21
CA GLU A 124 -1.65 4.35 -11.94
C GLU A 124 -1.12 3.03 -11.33
N THR A 125 0.13 2.67 -11.62
CA THR A 125 0.78 1.47 -11.08
C THR A 125 0.74 1.42 -9.55
N ASP A 126 0.38 0.28 -8.96
CA ASP A 126 0.38 0.13 -7.49
C ASP A 126 1.81 -0.10 -6.98
N PRO A 127 2.39 0.82 -6.17
CA PRO A 127 3.75 0.65 -5.67
C PRO A 127 3.90 -0.50 -4.66
N ASP A 128 2.79 -1.08 -4.19
CA ASP A 128 2.79 -2.17 -3.19
C ASP A 128 2.71 -3.59 -3.79
N GLU A 129 2.66 -3.73 -5.13
CA GLU A 129 2.66 -5.00 -5.88
C GLU A 129 4.06 -5.63 -6.10
N ARG A 130 5.05 -5.31 -5.25
CA ARG A 130 6.44 -5.81 -5.34
C ARG A 130 6.84 -6.71 -4.19
#